data_AF-A0A2V8Q743-F1
#
_entry.id   AF-A0A2V8Q743-F1
#
_cell.length_a   1.000
_cell.length_b   1.000
_cell.length_c   1.000
_cell.angle_alpha   90.00
_cell.angle_beta   90.00
_cell.angle_gamma   90.00
#
_symmetry.space_group_name_H-M   'P 1'
#
loop_
_entity.id
_entity.type
_entity.pdbx_description
1 polymer ?
#
loop_
_entity_poly.entity_id
_entity_poly.type
_entity_poly.pdbx_seq_one_letter_code
_entity_poly.pdbx_strand_id
1 'polypeptide(L)'
;MSEPRALSDRAEAATPPKGTLQMTLTVKLSEIVEALDSATEELAYYLDKRTGEIILVTDEDMQAAEDDELISEYPDWQRESILKAREVLRDPDHFLQLPDQFDIHEYQIMEDFCIQFEDRDIGQELHRLIKGS
;
A
#
# COMPACT_ATOMS: atom_id res chain seq x y z
N MET A 1 -32.23 67.12 -18.27
CA MET A 1 -30.78 67.01 -17.98
C MET A 1 -30.66 66.50 -16.57
N SER A 2 -29.91 65.47 -16.21
CA SER A 2 -29.22 64.39 -16.92
C SER A 2 -28.86 63.41 -15.80
N GLU A 3 -29.18 62.14 -16.03
CA GLU A 3 -28.61 60.88 -15.53
C GLU A 3 -28.03 60.66 -14.11
N PRO A 4 -28.06 59.38 -13.66
CA PRO A 4 -27.92 58.96 -12.27
C PRO A 4 -26.50 58.46 -11.95
N ARG A 5 -26.22 58.21 -10.67
CA ARG A 5 -25.01 57.47 -10.26
C ARG A 5 -25.43 56.27 -9.42
N ALA A 6 -25.43 55.11 -10.07
CA ALA A 6 -25.52 53.81 -9.42
C ALA A 6 -24.27 53.59 -8.56
N LEU A 7 -24.47 53.32 -7.27
CA LEU A 7 -23.45 52.70 -6.43
C LEU A 7 -23.81 51.21 -6.36
N SER A 8 -23.05 50.43 -7.13
CA SER A 8 -23.14 48.98 -7.21
C SER A 8 -22.51 48.41 -5.95
N ASP A 9 -23.34 48.00 -4.99
CA ASP A 9 -22.91 47.14 -3.88
C ASP A 9 -22.62 45.75 -4.46
N ARG A 10 -21.38 45.55 -4.89
CA ARG A 10 -20.88 44.23 -5.25
C ARG A 10 -20.63 43.47 -3.95
N ALA A 11 -21.59 42.60 -3.61
CA ALA A 11 -21.35 41.51 -2.67
C ALA A 11 -20.16 40.68 -3.19
N GLU A 12 -19.05 40.76 -2.49
CA GLU A 12 -17.89 39.89 -2.69
C GLU A 12 -18.30 38.48 -2.28
N ALA A 13 -18.62 37.65 -3.27
CA ALA A 13 -18.91 36.24 -3.06
C ALA A 13 -17.62 35.57 -2.54
N ALA A 14 -17.58 35.30 -1.25
CA ALA A 14 -16.53 34.52 -0.62
C ALA A 14 -16.45 33.14 -1.30
N THR A 15 -15.35 32.90 -1.99
CA THR A 15 -15.00 31.61 -2.59
C THR A 15 -14.99 30.55 -1.47
N PRO A 16 -15.68 29.40 -1.61
CA PRO A 16 -15.63 28.36 -0.59
C PRO A 16 -14.20 27.83 -0.47
N PRO A 17 -13.77 27.39 0.73
CA PRO A 17 -12.45 26.80 0.92
C PRO A 17 -12.30 25.61 -0.04
N LYS A 18 -11.26 25.66 -0.87
CA LYS A 18 -10.89 24.52 -1.73
C LYS A 18 -10.67 23.33 -0.81
N GLY A 19 -11.55 22.33 -0.92
CA GLY A 19 -11.44 21.10 -0.15
C GLY A 19 -10.02 20.56 -0.27
N THR A 20 -9.43 20.21 0.87
CA THR A 20 -8.19 19.46 0.93
C THR A 20 -8.33 18.29 -0.03
N LEU A 21 -7.49 18.23 -1.07
CA LEU A 21 -7.39 17.06 -1.93
C LEU A 21 -7.00 15.91 -0.99
N GLN A 22 -7.97 15.09 -0.61
CA GLN A 22 -7.69 13.81 0.01
C GLN A 22 -7.04 12.99 -1.10
N MET A 23 -5.71 13.04 -1.16
CA MET A 23 -4.95 12.20 -2.08
C MET A 23 -5.22 10.77 -1.62
N THR A 24 -6.15 10.12 -2.29
CA THR A 24 -6.38 8.69 -2.14
C THR A 24 -5.12 8.02 -2.64
N LEU A 25 -4.32 7.49 -1.72
CA LEU A 25 -3.18 6.67 -2.06
C LEU A 25 -3.67 5.50 -2.91
N THR A 26 -3.13 5.37 -4.12
CA THR A 26 -3.47 4.28 -5.03
C THR A 26 -2.33 3.28 -5.04
N VAL A 27 -2.64 2.03 -4.69
CA VAL A 27 -1.70 0.91 -4.78
C VAL A 27 -2.15 0.01 -5.94
N LYS A 28 -1.20 -0.53 -6.71
CA LYS A 28 -1.53 -1.49 -7.75
C LYS A 28 -1.70 -2.86 -7.13
N LEU A 29 -2.93 -3.40 -7.19
CA LEU A 29 -3.23 -4.73 -6.67
C LEU A 29 -2.36 -5.82 -7.33
N SER A 30 -2.02 -5.67 -8.62
CA SER A 30 -1.14 -6.63 -9.30
C SER A 30 0.25 -6.70 -8.67
N GLU A 31 0.82 -5.55 -8.27
CA GLU A 31 2.13 -5.51 -7.61
C GLU A 31 2.06 -6.15 -6.22
N ILE A 32 0.94 -5.98 -5.50
CA ILE A 32 0.72 -6.67 -4.22
C ILE A 32 0.68 -8.18 -4.44
N VAL A 33 -0.10 -8.64 -5.41
CA VAL A 33 -0.21 -10.09 -5.71
C VAL A 33 1.15 -10.67 -6.09
N GLU A 34 1.89 -9.99 -6.97
CA GLU A 34 3.24 -10.41 -7.36
C GLU A 34 4.20 -10.49 -6.16
N ALA A 35 4.10 -9.54 -5.23
CA ALA A 35 4.90 -9.55 -4.01
C ALA A 35 4.51 -10.69 -3.06
N LEU A 36 3.22 -10.96 -2.86
CA LEU A 36 2.74 -12.07 -2.03
C LEU A 36 3.16 -13.43 -2.61
N ASP A 37 3.09 -13.59 -3.94
CA ASP A 37 3.52 -14.82 -4.62
C ASP A 37 5.05 -15.04 -4.55
N SER A 38 5.82 -13.94 -4.44
CA SER A 38 7.28 -13.98 -4.41
C SER A 38 7.88 -13.96 -3.00
N ALA A 39 7.06 -13.68 -1.98
CA ALA A 39 7.50 -13.56 -0.60
C ALA A 39 7.99 -14.91 -0.06
N THR A 40 9.13 -14.87 0.63
CA THR A 40 9.70 -16.01 1.35
C THR A 40 10.22 -15.53 2.70
N GLU A 41 10.72 -16.47 3.52
CA GLU A 41 11.37 -16.11 4.80
C GLU A 41 12.53 -15.09 4.61
N GLU A 42 13.26 -15.19 3.49
CA GLU A 42 14.43 -14.35 3.19
C GLU A 42 14.09 -13.11 2.33
N LEU A 43 12.92 -13.11 1.68
CA LEU A 43 12.46 -12.07 0.76
C LEU A 43 11.22 -11.38 1.31
N ALA A 44 11.44 -10.36 2.15
CA ALA A 44 10.36 -9.59 2.76
C ALA A 44 9.95 -8.40 1.88
N TYR A 45 8.64 -8.27 1.66
CA TYR A 45 8.07 -7.15 0.91
C TYR A 45 7.35 -6.18 1.85
N TYR A 46 7.54 -4.88 1.63
CA TYR A 46 6.93 -3.83 2.43
C TYR A 46 6.16 -2.85 1.55
N LEU A 47 4.94 -2.53 1.94
CA LEU A 47 4.17 -1.43 1.36
C LEU A 47 4.50 -0.13 2.11
N ASP A 48 5.03 0.87 1.40
CA ASP A 48 5.14 2.24 1.92
C ASP A 48 3.77 2.92 1.86
N LYS A 49 3.16 3.15 3.02
CA LYS A 49 1.82 3.74 3.15
C LYS A 49 1.76 5.22 2.79
N ARG A 50 2.90 5.86 2.51
CA ARG A 50 2.98 7.27 2.08
C ARG A 50 2.95 7.38 0.56
N THR A 51 3.55 6.41 -0.14
CA THR A 51 3.75 6.44 -1.60
C THR A 51 2.95 5.40 -2.35
N GLY A 52 2.54 4.32 -1.67
CA GLY A 52 1.90 3.15 -2.28
C GLY A 52 2.88 2.23 -3.00
N GLU A 53 4.19 2.46 -2.84
CA GLU A 53 5.25 1.65 -3.42
C GLU A 53 5.47 0.36 -2.63
N ILE A 54 5.75 -0.73 -3.35
CA ILE A 54 6.17 -2.01 -2.76
C ILE A 54 7.68 -2.10 -2.87
N ILE A 55 8.32 -2.42 -1.75
CA ILE A 55 9.77 -2.46 -1.59
C ILE A 55 10.16 -3.88 -1.19
N LEU A 56 11.12 -4.46 -1.90
CA LEU A 56 11.78 -5.69 -1.46
C LEU A 56 12.94 -5.34 -0.53
N VAL A 57 12.98 -5.99 0.63
CA VAL A 57 14.08 -5.91 1.58
C VAL A 57 14.45 -7.34 1.97
N THR A 58 15.72 -7.70 1.77
CA THR A 58 16.24 -9.01 2.17
C THR A 58 16.76 -8.97 3.60
N ASP A 59 16.98 -10.14 4.20
CA ASP A 59 17.64 -10.24 5.51
C ASP A 59 19.05 -9.61 5.50
N GLU A 60 19.77 -9.73 4.38
CA GLU A 60 21.08 -9.09 4.22
C GLU A 60 20.97 -7.56 4.24
N ASP A 61 19.94 -7.00 3.57
CA ASP A 61 19.69 -5.57 3.58
C ASP A 61 19.32 -5.06 4.98
N MET A 62 18.54 -5.83 5.75
CA MET A 62 18.20 -5.50 7.13
C MET A 62 19.43 -5.50 8.04
N GLN A 63 20.28 -6.52 7.94
CA GLN A 63 21.53 -6.58 8.70
C GLN A 63 22.43 -5.39 8.39
N ALA A 64 22.63 -5.08 7.11
CA ALA A 64 23.41 -3.92 6.68
C ALA A 64 22.77 -2.57 7.09
N ALA A 65 21.45 -2.52 7.24
CA ALA A 65 20.75 -1.34 7.70
C ALA A 65 20.93 -1.07 9.20
N GLU A 66 21.10 -2.12 10.01
CA GLU A 66 21.43 -2.03 11.43
C GLU A 66 22.89 -1.64 11.68
N ASP A 67 23.79 -1.95 10.74
CA ASP A 67 25.19 -1.56 10.81
C ASP A 67 25.41 -0.04 10.62
N ASP A 68 26.36 0.51 11.38
CA ASP A 68 26.80 1.91 11.32
C ASP A 68 27.74 2.19 10.11
N GLU A 69 27.89 1.25 9.18
CA GLU A 69 28.75 1.41 8.01
C GLU A 69 28.21 2.46 7.03
N LEU A 70 29.13 3.16 6.37
CA LEU A 70 28.78 4.14 5.35
C LEU A 70 28.18 3.43 4.14
N ILE A 71 27.08 3.94 3.61
CA ILE A 71 26.40 3.34 2.45
C ILE A 71 27.31 3.20 1.22
N SER A 72 28.35 4.04 1.12
CA SER A 72 29.36 3.99 0.06
C SER A 72 30.23 2.74 0.07
N GLU A 73 30.33 2.04 1.21
CA GLU A 73 31.11 0.81 1.33
C GLU A 73 30.40 -0.39 0.67
N TYR A 74 29.08 -0.30 0.46
CA TYR A 74 28.30 -1.34 -0.20
C TYR A 74 28.33 -1.20 -1.73
N PRO A 75 28.15 -2.31 -2.49
CA PRO A 75 28.00 -2.27 -3.94
C PRO A 75 26.83 -1.40 -4.39
N ASP A 76 26.99 -0.65 -5.50
CA ASP A 76 25.96 0.27 -6.00
C ASP A 76 24.57 -0.35 -6.14
N TRP A 77 24.51 -1.63 -6.56
CA TRP A 77 23.25 -2.36 -6.75
C TRP A 77 22.49 -2.64 -5.45
N GLN A 78 23.17 -2.66 -4.29
CA GLN A 78 22.59 -2.96 -2.98
C GLN A 78 22.27 -1.70 -2.16
N ARG A 79 22.82 -0.55 -2.55
CA ARG A 79 22.68 0.68 -1.75
C ARG A 79 21.24 1.13 -1.60
N GLU A 80 20.44 0.98 -2.64
CA GLU A 80 19.03 1.40 -2.62
C GLU A 80 18.21 0.55 -1.64
N SER A 81 18.35 -0.77 -1.67
CA SER A 81 17.66 -1.69 -0.76
C SER A 81 18.05 -1.45 0.69
N ILE A 82 19.34 -1.26 0.99
CA ILE A 82 19.82 -0.92 2.34
C ILE A 82 19.26 0.42 2.82
N LEU A 83 19.20 1.44 1.96
CA LEU A 83 18.61 2.73 2.33
C LEU A 83 17.13 2.60 2.64
N LYS A 84 16.38 1.81 1.86
CA LYS A 84 14.97 1.52 2.14
C LYS A 84 14.80 0.73 3.44
N ALA A 85 15.63 -0.28 3.68
CA ALA A 85 15.66 -1.03 4.94
C ALA A 85 15.90 -0.11 6.15
N ARG A 86 16.83 0.85 6.04
CA ARG A 86 17.05 1.89 7.06
C ARG A 86 15.83 2.77 7.29
N GLU A 87 15.05 3.07 6.27
CA GLU A 87 13.77 3.78 6.43
C GLU A 87 12.74 2.93 7.18
N VAL A 88 12.62 1.64 6.84
CA VAL A 88 11.72 0.69 7.52
C VAL A 88 12.04 0.61 9.01
N LEU A 89 13.33 0.48 9.37
CA LEU A 89 13.76 0.41 10.77
C LEU A 89 13.53 1.73 11.54
N ARG A 90 13.73 2.87 10.87
CA ARG A 90 13.58 4.19 11.51
C ARG A 90 12.13 4.56 11.75
N ASP A 91 11.25 4.18 10.83
CA ASP A 91 9.86 4.63 10.82
C ASP A 91 8.89 3.50 10.44
N PRO A 92 8.82 2.43 11.26
CA PRO A 92 8.05 1.23 10.95
C PRO A 92 6.55 1.51 10.80
N ASP A 93 6.04 2.58 11.42
CA ASP A 93 4.64 2.99 11.33
C ASP A 93 4.22 3.42 9.92
N HIS A 94 5.16 3.76 9.04
CA HIS A 94 4.86 4.09 7.63
C HIS A 94 4.95 2.90 6.70
N PHE A 95 5.48 1.76 7.14
CA PHE A 95 5.61 0.56 6.34
C PHE A 95 4.63 -0.51 6.83
N LEU A 96 4.15 -1.32 5.90
CA LEU A 96 3.37 -2.52 6.20
C LEU A 96 4.08 -3.69 5.54
N GLN A 97 4.65 -4.58 6.35
CA GLN A 97 5.16 -5.85 5.85
C GLN A 97 4.00 -6.64 5.25
N LEU A 98 4.19 -7.10 4.02
CA LEU A 98 3.23 -7.97 3.36
C LEU A 98 3.35 -9.39 3.94
N PRO A 99 2.23 -10.11 4.10
CA PRO A 99 2.22 -11.51 4.52
C PRO A 99 3.15 -12.36 3.66
N ASP A 100 3.79 -13.34 4.27
CA ASP A 100 4.56 -14.37 3.56
C ASP A 100 3.76 -15.69 3.42
N GLN A 101 4.42 -16.71 2.88
CA GLN A 101 3.85 -18.05 2.70
C GLN A 101 3.38 -18.75 4.01
N PHE A 102 3.85 -18.30 5.17
CA PHE A 102 3.45 -18.85 6.47
C PHE A 102 2.23 -18.14 7.04
N ASP A 103 2.03 -16.88 6.70
CA ASP A 103 0.88 -16.07 7.09
C ASP A 103 -0.36 -16.34 6.22
N ILE A 104 -0.15 -16.66 4.94
CA ILE A 104 -1.24 -16.86 3.99
C ILE A 104 -1.78 -18.29 4.09
N HIS A 105 -3.09 -18.40 4.26
CA HIS A 105 -3.83 -19.65 4.20
C HIS A 105 -4.80 -19.60 3.02
N GLU A 106 -4.33 -19.90 1.79
CA GLU A 106 -5.12 -19.64 0.57
C GLU A 106 -6.47 -20.36 0.58
N TYR A 107 -6.47 -21.61 1.05
CA TYR A 107 -7.70 -22.39 1.14
C TYR A 107 -8.72 -21.74 2.09
N GLN A 108 -8.28 -21.22 3.24
CA GLN A 108 -9.17 -20.55 4.18
C GLN A 108 -9.71 -19.25 3.59
N ILE A 109 -8.88 -18.48 2.88
CA ILE A 109 -9.31 -17.27 2.18
C ILE A 109 -10.39 -17.59 1.15
N MET A 110 -10.20 -18.66 0.35
CA MET A 110 -11.19 -19.11 -0.61
C MET A 110 -12.49 -19.57 0.07
N GLU A 111 -12.40 -20.29 1.19
CA GLU A 111 -13.56 -20.72 1.97
C GLU A 111 -14.34 -19.53 2.54
N ASP A 112 -13.64 -18.59 3.18
CA ASP A 112 -14.23 -17.38 3.76
C ASP A 112 -14.91 -16.53 2.68
N PHE A 113 -14.31 -16.44 1.49
CA PHE A 113 -14.91 -15.77 0.35
C PHE A 113 -16.22 -16.42 -0.09
N CYS A 114 -16.28 -17.75 -0.15
CA CYS A 114 -17.52 -18.47 -0.47
C CYS A 114 -18.63 -18.19 0.56
N ILE A 115 -18.27 -18.09 1.84
CA ILE A 115 -19.20 -17.88 2.95
C ILE A 115 -19.76 -16.44 2.95
N GLN A 116 -18.93 -15.46 2.57
CA GLN A 116 -19.28 -14.03 2.55
C GLN A 116 -20.18 -13.63 1.37
N PHE A 117 -20.39 -14.52 0.39
CA PHE A 117 -21.21 -14.25 -0.79
C PHE A 117 -22.68 -13.97 -0.40
N GLU A 118 -23.25 -12.87 -0.90
CA GLU A 118 -24.65 -12.49 -0.61
C GLU A 118 -25.64 -13.54 -1.11
N ASP A 119 -25.42 -14.04 -2.32
CA ASP A 119 -26.17 -15.16 -2.87
C ASP A 119 -25.65 -16.47 -2.28
N ARG A 120 -26.46 -17.04 -1.39
CA ARG A 120 -26.12 -18.26 -0.65
C ARG A 120 -26.07 -19.51 -1.52
N ASP A 121 -26.82 -19.55 -2.62
CA ASP A 121 -26.80 -20.70 -3.52
C ASP A 121 -25.50 -20.70 -4.32
N ILE A 122 -25.06 -19.53 -4.80
CA ILE A 122 -23.77 -19.36 -5.49
C ILE A 122 -22.61 -19.65 -4.53
N GLY A 123 -22.63 -19.09 -3.32
CA GLY A 123 -21.58 -19.31 -2.33
C GLY A 123 -21.43 -20.79 -1.94
N GLN A 124 -22.55 -21.50 -1.75
CA GLN A 124 -22.53 -22.94 -1.47
C GLN A 124 -22.00 -23.78 -2.64
N GLU A 125 -22.35 -23.42 -3.87
CA GLU A 125 -21.84 -24.11 -5.05
C GLU A 125 -20.33 -23.92 -5.19
N LEU A 126 -19.84 -22.68 -5.04
CA LEU A 126 -18.40 -22.39 -5.07
C LEU A 126 -17.65 -23.14 -3.97
N HIS A 127 -18.18 -23.15 -2.74
CA HIS A 127 -17.61 -23.91 -1.62
C HIS A 127 -17.48 -25.40 -1.93
N ARG A 128 -18.51 -26.00 -2.54
CA ARG A 128 -18.49 -27.42 -2.93
C ARG A 128 -17.45 -27.70 -4.00
N LEU A 129 -17.28 -26.81 -4.97
CA LEU A 129 -16.29 -26.93 -6.05
C LEU A 129 -14.85 -26.87 -5.51
N ILE A 130 -14.54 -25.91 -4.62
CA ILE A 130 -13.19 -25.77 -4.07
C ILE A 130 -12.83 -26.90 -3.10
N LYS A 131 -13.83 -27.57 -2.50
CA LYS A 131 -13.62 -28.75 -1.65
C LYS A 131 -13.34 -30.03 -2.43
N GLY A 132 -13.55 -30.02 -3.75
CA GLY A 132 -13.12 -31.10 -4.65
C GLY A 132 -14.08 -32.28 -4.83
N SER A 133 -15.36 -32.13 -4.47
CA SER A 133 -16.48 -33.10 -4.69
C SER A 133 -16.16 -34.59 -4.50
#